data_AF-A0A7C1I4F1-F1
#
_entry.id   AF-A0A7C1I4F1-F1
#
_cell.length_a   1.000
_cell.length_b   1.000
_cell.length_c   1.000
_cell.angle_alpha   90.00
_cell.angle_beta   90.00
_cell.angle_gamma   90.00
#
_symmetry.space_group_name_H-M   'P 1'
#
loop_
_entity.id
_entity.type
_entity.pdbx_description
1 polymer ?
#
loop_
_entity_poly.entity_id
_entity_poly.type
_entity_poly.pdbx_seq_one_letter_code
_entity_poly.pdbx_strand_id
1 'polypeptide(L)' 'MKPCDEILLKTIKMASSMLKLADEGDAKREDNGCGVLYGLVRDSAYKIRRLAEAEKEAHMRKSLKGDAVSQGNINRKGES' A
#
# COMPACT_ATOMS: atom_id res chain seq x y z
N MET A 1 11.18 -11.03 3.70
CA MET A 1 10.19 -10.02 3.26
C MET A 1 10.86 -8.67 3.40
N LYS A 2 10.81 -7.77 2.41
CA LYS A 2 11.50 -6.46 2.54
C LYS A 2 10.75 -5.65 3.60
N PRO A 3 11.42 -4.87 4.47
CA PRO A 3 10.74 -4.04 5.48
C PRO A 3 9.67 -3.10 4.89
N CYS A 4 9.84 -2.69 3.62
CA CYS A 4 8.86 -1.88 2.89
C CYS A 4 7.55 -2.65 2.63
N ASP A 5 7.60 -3.96 2.40
CA ASP A 5 6.40 -4.80 2.18
C ASP A 5 5.56 -4.90 3.46
N GLU A 6 6.20 -4.92 4.64
CA GLU A 6 5.50 -4.95 5.92
C GLU A 6 4.70 -3.67 6.17
N ILE A 7 5.25 -2.52 5.80
CA ILE A 7 4.54 -1.24 5.87
C ILE A 7 3.37 -1.22 4.89
N LEU A 8 3.53 -1.73 3.66
CA LEU A 8 2.43 -1.85 2.69
C LEU A 8 1.30 -2.75 3.23
N LEU A 9 1.62 -3.89 3.85
CA LEU A 9 0.63 -4.75 4.48
C LEU A 9 -0.10 -4.06 5.63
N LYS A 10 0.61 -3.28 6.47
CA LYS A 10 0.00 -2.47 7.53
C LYS A 10 -0.93 -1.41 6.94
N THR A 11 -0.55 -0.76 5.84
CA THR A 11 -1.40 0.22 5.14
C THR A 11 -2.67 -0.41 4.57
N ILE A 12 -2.57 -1.59 3.96
CA ILE A 12 -3.74 -2.35 3.47
C ILE A 12 -4.67 -2.72 4.64
N LYS A 13 -4.10 -3.16 5.76
CA LYS A 13 -4.87 -3.48 6.97
C LYS A 13 -5.55 -2.24 7.54
N MET A 14 -4.86 -1.10 7.59
CA MET A 14 -5.43 0.18 8.01
C MET A 14 -6.61 0.59 7.13
N ALA A 15 -6.47 0.53 5.80
CA ALA A 15 -7.56 0.81 4.88
C ALA A 15 -8.75 -0.13 5.08
N SER A 16 -8.50 -1.40 5.40
CA SER A 16 -9.58 -2.35 5.73
C SER A 16 -10.31 -1.99 7.01
N SER A 17 -9.60 -1.49 8.04
CA SER A 17 -10.23 -0.96 9.25
C SER A 17 -11.02 0.32 8.98
N MET A 18 -10.55 1.20 8.10
CA MET A 18 -11.29 2.40 7.69
C MET A 18 -12.61 2.04 7.01
N LEU A 19 -12.65 1.00 6.17
CA LEU A 19 -13.89 0.54 5.55
C LEU A 19 -14.91 0.06 6.59
N LYS A 20 -14.47 -0.74 7.56
CA LYS A 20 -15.34 -1.18 8.67
C LYS A 20 -15.89 0.00 9.46
N LEU A 21 -15.02 0.97 9.77
CA LEU A 21 -15.43 2.18 10.49
C LEU A 21 -16.44 3.01 9.69
N ALA A 22 -16.26 3.12 8.37
CA ALA A 22 -17.21 3.80 7.50
C ALA A 22 -18.57 3.11 7.49
N ASP A 23 -18.60 1.77 7.43
CA ASP A 23 -19.84 1.01 7.41
C ASP A 23 -20.57 1.09 8.77
N GLU A 24 -19.84 1.00 9.88
CA GLU A 24 -20.39 1.20 11.22
C GLU A 24 -20.92 2.63 11.42
N GLY A 25 -20.20 3.62 10.92
CA GLY A 25 -20.57 5.03 11.03
C GLY A 25 -21.78 5.39 10.18
N ASP A 26 -21.87 4.88 8.95
CA ASP A 26 -23.02 5.07 8.07
C ASP A 26 -24.27 4.36 8.63
N ALA A 27 -24.11 3.18 9.23
CA ALA A 27 -25.20 2.46 9.89
C ALA A 27 -25.76 3.16 11.14
N LYS A 28 -24.94 3.96 11.83
CA LYS A 28 -25.30 4.70 13.05
C LYS A 28 -25.53 6.20 12.82
N ARG A 29 -25.60 6.65 11.56
CA ARG A 29 -25.67 8.08 11.26
C ARG A 29 -26.96 8.71 11.81
N GLU A 30 -26.82 9.84 12.49
CA GLU A 30 -27.95 10.63 13.01
C GLU A 30 -28.29 11.83 12.11
N ASP A 31 -27.34 12.25 11.27
CA ASP A 31 -27.50 13.37 10.36
C ASP A 31 -26.78 13.17 9.01
N ASN A 32 -26.97 14.14 8.12
CA ASN A 32 -26.33 14.18 6.82
C ASN A 32 -24.81 14.42 6.92
N GLY A 33 -24.33 15.08 7.98
CA GLY A 33 -22.91 15.34 8.21
C GLY A 33 -22.12 14.06 8.45
N CYS A 34 -22.65 13.15 9.28
CA CYS A 34 -22.14 11.80 9.46
C CYS A 34 -22.09 11.03 8.14
N GLY A 35 -23.14 11.13 7.32
CA GLY A 35 -23.17 10.52 6.00
C GLY A 35 -22.03 10.99 5.09
N VAL A 36 -21.78 12.31 5.04
CA VAL A 36 -20.66 12.89 4.27
C VAL A 36 -19.31 12.42 4.82
N LEU A 37 -19.13 12.44 6.14
CA LEU A 37 -17.89 12.03 6.78
C LEU A 37 -17.57 10.56 6.51
N TYR A 38 -18.51 9.65 6.75
CA TYR A 38 -18.26 8.22 6.56
C TYR A 38 -18.21 7.82 5.08
N GLY A 39 -18.88 8.56 4.20
CA GLY A 39 -18.65 8.49 2.75
C GLY A 39 -17.20 8.84 2.37
N LEU A 40 -16.66 9.95 2.90
CA LEU A 40 -15.27 10.34 2.68
C LEU A 40 -14.27 9.30 3.22
N VAL A 41 -14.53 8.74 4.42
CA VAL A 41 -13.70 7.68 5.01
C VAL A 41 -13.67 6.47 4.08
N ARG A 42 -14.84 6.04 3.58
CA ARG A 42 -15.00 4.91 2.66
C ARG A 42 -14.20 5.13 1.37
N ASP A 43 -14.36 6.28 0.73
CA ASP A 43 -13.67 6.62 -0.51
C ASP A 43 -12.15 6.68 -0.34
N SER A 44 -11.70 7.30 0.74
CA SER A 44 -10.28 7.39 1.09
C SER A 44 -9.68 6.00 1.31
N ALA A 45 -10.39 5.12 2.02
CA ALA A 45 -9.96 3.76 2.26
C ALA A 45 -9.80 2.96 0.96
N TYR A 46 -10.75 3.06 0.02
CA TYR A 46 -10.63 2.42 -1.30
C TYR A 46 -9.41 2.91 -2.08
N LYS A 47 -9.17 4.23 -2.10
CA LYS A 47 -8.01 4.83 -2.78
C LYS A 47 -6.69 4.37 -2.17
N ILE A 48 -6.57 4.41 -0.85
CA ILE A 48 -5.37 3.96 -0.12
C ILE A 48 -5.11 2.48 -0.39
N ARG A 49 -6.13 1.63 -0.29
CA ARG A 49 -5.99 0.18 -0.51
C ARG A 49 -5.50 -0.12 -1.93
N ARG A 50 -6.12 0.49 -2.95
CA ARG A 50 -5.70 0.31 -4.35
C ARG A 50 -4.25 0.70 -4.58
N LEU A 51 -3.81 1.85 -4.05
CA LEU A 51 -2.42 2.30 -4.20
C LEU A 51 -1.43 1.36 -3.50
N ALA A 52 -1.75 0.93 -2.28
CA ALA A 52 -0.90 0.03 -1.51
C ALA A 52 -0.80 -1.38 -2.13
N GLU A 53 -1.90 -1.90 -2.68
CA GLU A 53 -1.92 -3.17 -3.41
C GLU A 53 -1.11 -3.09 -4.72
N ALA A 54 -1.25 -2.00 -5.47
CA ALA A 54 -0.48 -1.77 -6.69
C ALA A 54 1.03 -1.70 -6.41
N GLU A 55 1.46 -1.03 -5.33
CA GLU A 55 2.87 -0.97 -4.95
C GLU A 55 3.39 -2.34 -4.50
N LYS A 56 2.59 -3.09 -3.73
CA LYS A 56 2.92 -4.46 -3.33
C LYS A 56 3.09 -5.38 -4.55
N GLU A 57 2.21 -5.28 -5.55
CA GLU A 57 2.34 -6.04 -6.80
C GLU A 57 3.57 -5.61 -7.60
N ALA A 58 3.87 -4.31 -7.66
CA ALA A 58 5.08 -3.80 -8.30
C ALA A 58 6.35 -4.34 -7.62
N HIS A 59 6.36 -4.44 -6.29
CA HIS A 59 7.44 -5.07 -5.53
C HIS A 59 7.60 -6.55 -5.85
N MET A 60 6.51 -7.33 -5.90
CA MET A 60 6.55 -8.75 -6.29
C MET A 60 7.09 -8.92 -7.71
N ARG A 61 6.64 -8.09 -8.65
CA ARG A 61 7.11 -8.12 -10.05
C ARG A 61 8.57 -7.70 -10.19
N LYS A 62 9.05 -6.75 -9.39
CA LYS A 62 10.48 -6.38 -9.33
C LYS A 62 11.32 -7.51 -8.75
N SER A 63 10.84 -8.20 -7.71
CA SER A 63 11.54 -9.37 -7.15
C SER A 63 11.68 -10.49 -8.19
N LEU A 64 10.65 -10.75 -9.01
CA LEU A 64 10.70 -11.73 -10.11
C LEU A 64 11.64 -11.33 -11.27
N LYS A 65 11.94 -10.04 -11.44
CA LYS A 65 12.86 -9.52 -12.46
C LYS A 65 14.26 -9.20 -11.90
N GLY A 66 14.49 -9.43 -10.61
CA GLY A 66 15.58 -8.84 -9.83
C GLY A 66 16.72 -9.77 -9.43
N ASP A 67 16.66 -11.08 -9.73
CA ASP A 67 17.72 -12.03 -9.38
C ASP A 67 18.64 -12.38 -10.57
N ALA A 68 18.45 -11.74 -11.73
CA ALA A 68 19.36 -11.85 -12.89
C ALA A 68 20.42 -10.73 -12.94
N VAL A 69 20.50 -9.86 -11.92
CA VAL A 69 21.52 -8.79 -11.83
C VAL A 69 22.16 -8.82 -10.45
N SER A 70 22.81 -9.93 -10.12
CA SER A 70 23.82 -9.97 -9.07
C SER A 70 25.09 -10.62 -9.62
N GLN A 71 26.16 -9.83 -9.59
CA GLN A 71 27.57 -10.13 -9.93
C GLN A 71 27.98 -9.90 -11.39
N GLY A 72 28.51 -8.71 -11.66
CA GLY A 72 29.12 -8.39 -12.95
C GLY A 72 29.69 -6.98 -13.07
N ASN A 73 30.49 -6.50 -12.11
CA ASN A 73 31.67 -5.68 -12.41
C ASN A 73 32.51 -5.41 -11.15
N ILE A 74 33.36 -6.38 -10.83
CA ILE A 74 34.64 -6.14 -10.17
C ILE A 74 35.66 -6.02 -11.32
N ASN A 75 36.61 -5.08 -11.21
CA ASN A 75 37.73 -4.76 -12.12
C ASN A 75 37.47 -3.87 -13.36
N ARG A 76 37.91 -2.59 -13.27
CA ARG A 76 39.09 -2.04 -13.99
C ARG A 76 39.70 -0.93 -13.11
N LYS A 77 40.78 -1.24 -12.40
CA LYS A 77 42.19 -0.86 -12.67
C LYS A 77 42.50 0.63 -12.43
N GLY A 78 43.39 0.86 -11.47
CA GLY A 78 44.25 2.05 -11.45
C GLY A 78 45.31 2.00 -12.55
N GLU A 79 46.27 2.94 -12.47
CA GLU A 79 47.32 3.27 -13.44
C GLU A 79 46.77 4.22 -14.53
N SER A 80 47.23 5.48 -14.68
CA SER A 80 48.44 6.18 -14.25
C SER A 80 48.17 7.68 -14.13
#